data_AF-A0A535XH97-F1
#
_entry.id   AF-A0A535XH97-F1
#
_cell.length_a   1.000
_cell.length_b   1.000
_cell.length_c   1.000
_cell.angle_alpha   90.00
_cell.angle_beta   90.00
_cell.angle_gamma   90.00
#
_symmetry.space_group_name_H-M   'P 1'
#
loop_
_entity.id
_entity.type
_entity.pdbx_description
1 polymer ?
#
loop_
_entity_poly.entity_id
_entity_poly.type
_entity_poly.pdbx_seq_one_letter_code
_entity_poly.pdbx_strand_id
1 'polypeptide(L)'
;MITRRVLTIFFATVATIVAVLMLLLIPVSVTLGRYANVLGEALILVACVGYVTRVMRADRRRRREAEAALPPERRPARRVPRRPITFQLRETLFAFLVWFVLVVAFNAFVVGIGPVPNVGIAVFAAFMLATLTVTGRHMMFRLTAEEDSDRGAPPPGPHLG
;
A
#
# COMPACT_ATOMS: atom_id res chain seq x y z
N MET A 1 -17.40 -16.11 15.91
CA MET A 1 -16.99 -14.77 15.42
C MET A 1 -15.63 -14.75 14.72
N ILE A 2 -14.66 -15.59 15.14
CA ILE A 2 -13.31 -15.67 14.55
C ILE A 2 -13.33 -16.07 13.07
N THR A 3 -14.08 -17.12 12.69
CA THR A 3 -14.16 -17.61 11.30
C THR A 3 -14.64 -16.54 10.31
N ARG A 4 -15.67 -15.76 10.66
CA ARG A 4 -16.22 -14.70 9.82
C ARG A 4 -15.23 -13.54 9.63
N ARG A 5 -14.42 -13.25 10.64
CA ARG A 5 -13.38 -12.21 10.58
C ARG A 5 -12.20 -12.65 9.72
N VAL A 6 -11.74 -13.90 9.88
CA VAL A 6 -10.69 -14.49 9.04
C VAL A 6 -11.11 -14.53 7.58
N LEU A 7 -12.34 -14.94 7.28
CA LEU A 7 -12.89 -14.95 5.92
C LEU A 7 -12.88 -13.54 5.30
N THR A 8 -13.30 -12.53 6.06
CA THR A 8 -13.35 -11.14 5.59
C THR A 8 -11.94 -10.60 5.28
N ILE A 9 -10.96 -10.92 6.13
CA ILE A 9 -9.56 -10.56 5.89
C ILE A 9 -9.05 -11.26 4.63
N PHE A 10 -9.29 -12.57 4.49
CA PHE A 10 -8.89 -13.33 3.31
C PHE A 10 -9.48 -12.74 2.02
N PHE A 11 -10.79 -12.51 1.99
CA PHE A 11 -11.45 -11.90 0.82
C PHE A 11 -10.95 -10.47 0.55
N ALA A 12 -10.69 -9.66 1.57
CA ALA A 12 -10.12 -8.33 1.39
C ALA A 12 -8.70 -8.39 0.81
N THR A 13 -7.88 -9.35 1.25
CA THR A 13 -6.54 -9.58 0.71
C THR A 13 -6.61 -10.01 -0.76
N VAL A 14 -7.43 -11.02 -1.07
CA VAL A 14 -7.63 -11.50 -2.46
C VAL A 14 -8.15 -10.36 -3.34
N ALA A 15 -9.14 -9.59 -2.89
CA ALA A 15 -9.65 -8.43 -3.62
C ALA A 15 -8.56 -7.37 -3.86
N THR A 16 -7.66 -7.16 -2.90
CA THR A 16 -6.54 -6.22 -3.06
C THR A 16 -5.54 -6.72 -4.10
N ILE A 17 -5.20 -8.01 -4.08
CA ILE A 17 -4.31 -8.64 -5.07
C ILE A 17 -4.94 -8.52 -6.47
N VAL A 18 -6.21 -8.86 -6.61
CA VAL A 18 -6.94 -8.75 -7.89
C VAL A 18 -7.01 -7.28 -8.35
N ALA A 19 -7.25 -6.32 -7.45
CA ALA A 19 -7.23 -4.91 -7.80
C ALA A 19 -5.86 -4.48 -8.35
N VAL A 20 -4.77 -4.84 -7.68
CA VAL A 20 -3.42 -4.52 -8.16
C VAL A 20 -3.15 -5.17 -9.51
N LEU A 21 -3.54 -6.43 -9.69
CA LEU A 21 -3.40 -7.14 -10.95
C LEU A 21 -4.16 -6.43 -12.08
N MET A 22 -5.44 -6.07 -11.87
CA MET A 22 -6.23 -5.35 -12.86
C MET A 22 -5.61 -3.98 -13.19
N LEU A 23 -5.11 -3.26 -12.18
CA LEU A 23 -4.41 -1.98 -12.38
C LEU A 23 -3.18 -2.14 -13.28
N LEU A 24 -2.46 -3.26 -13.17
CA LEU A 24 -1.29 -3.57 -13.99
C LEU A 24 -1.64 -4.10 -15.39
N LEU A 25 -2.80 -4.73 -15.55
CA LEU A 25 -3.28 -5.25 -16.83
C LEU A 25 -3.88 -4.16 -17.73
N ILE A 26 -4.53 -3.15 -17.16
CA ILE A 26 -5.12 -2.03 -17.93
C ILE A 26 -4.14 -1.40 -18.92
N PRO A 27 -2.92 -1.01 -18.52
CA PRO A 27 -1.94 -0.45 -19.45
C PRO A 27 -1.54 -1.45 -20.55
N VAL A 28 -1.44 -2.74 -20.24
CA VAL A 28 -1.12 -3.80 -21.22
C VAL A 28 -2.26 -4.01 -22.23
N SER A 29 -3.50 -4.02 -21.76
CA SER A 29 -4.68 -4.16 -22.63
C SER A 29 -4.88 -2.93 -23.52
N VAL A 30 -4.56 -1.73 -23.03
CA VAL A 30 -4.53 -0.50 -23.83
C VAL A 30 -3.46 -0.58 -24.92
N THR A 31 -2.24 -1.02 -24.61
CA THR A 31 -1.16 -1.09 -25.60
C THR A 31 -1.42 -2.11 -26.70
N LEU A 32 -2.12 -3.20 -26.38
CA LEU A 32 -2.53 -4.22 -27.34
C LEU A 32 -3.82 -3.85 -28.12
N GLY A 33 -4.40 -2.67 -27.87
CA GLY A 33 -5.64 -2.20 -28.52
C GLY A 33 -6.89 -3.00 -28.13
N ARG A 34 -6.85 -3.75 -27.03
CA ARG A 34 -7.94 -4.62 -26.56
C ARG A 34 -8.88 -3.87 -25.62
N TYR A 35 -9.58 -2.86 -26.14
CA TYR A 35 -10.43 -1.97 -25.33
C TYR A 35 -11.57 -2.67 -24.58
N ALA A 36 -12.08 -3.79 -25.11
CA ALA A 36 -13.07 -4.62 -24.40
C ALA A 36 -12.49 -5.20 -23.08
N ASN A 37 -11.21 -5.61 -23.10
CA ASN A 37 -10.52 -6.11 -21.91
C ASN A 37 -10.27 -4.99 -20.90
N VAL A 38 -9.89 -3.80 -21.37
CA VAL A 38 -9.73 -2.61 -20.52
C VAL A 38 -11.00 -2.31 -19.75
N LEU A 39 -12.16 -2.38 -20.41
CA LEU A 39 -13.45 -2.16 -19.77
C LEU A 39 -13.73 -3.19 -18.67
N GLY A 40 -13.47 -4.47 -18.94
CA GLY A 40 -13.62 -5.55 -17.98
C GLY A 40 -12.67 -5.40 -16.77
N GLU A 41 -11.40 -5.11 -17.03
CA GLU A 41 -10.38 -4.88 -16.00
C GLU A 41 -10.72 -3.67 -15.12
N ALA A 42 -11.20 -2.58 -15.72
CA ALA A 42 -11.65 -1.38 -14.99
C ALA A 42 -12.87 -1.67 -14.10
N LEU A 43 -13.85 -2.43 -14.59
CA LEU A 43 -15.01 -2.83 -13.80
C LEU A 43 -14.62 -3.71 -12.59
N ILE A 44 -13.75 -4.70 -12.81
CA ILE A 44 -13.24 -5.57 -11.74
C ILE A 44 -12.45 -4.74 -10.73
N LEU A 45 -11.58 -3.83 -11.19
CA LEU A 45 -10.81 -2.93 -10.33
C LEU A 45 -11.74 -2.10 -9.44
N VAL A 46 -12.77 -1.46 -10.01
CA VAL A 46 -13.74 -0.66 -9.27
C VAL A 46 -14.50 -1.52 -8.26
N ALA A 47 -14.91 -2.73 -8.63
CA ALA A 47 -15.58 -3.65 -7.71
C ALA A 47 -14.68 -4.05 -6.53
N CYS A 48 -13.41 -4.38 -6.77
CA CYS A 48 -12.45 -4.73 -5.74
C CYS A 48 -12.16 -3.55 -4.80
N VAL A 49 -11.91 -2.36 -5.33
CA VAL A 49 -11.68 -1.14 -4.53
C VAL A 49 -12.93 -0.78 -3.73
N GLY A 50 -14.12 -0.88 -4.34
CA GLY A 50 -15.40 -0.66 -3.67
C GLY A 50 -15.62 -1.63 -2.51
N TYR A 51 -15.29 -2.91 -2.71
CA TYR A 51 -15.38 -3.93 -1.66
C TYR A 51 -14.43 -3.62 -0.50
N VAL A 52 -13.14 -3.39 -0.78
CA VAL A 52 -12.14 -3.12 0.27
C VAL A 52 -12.47 -1.84 1.04
N THR A 53 -12.86 -0.76 0.35
CA THR A 53 -13.25 0.50 1.01
C THR A 53 -14.48 0.32 1.89
N ARG A 54 -15.46 -0.49 1.47
CA ARG A 54 -16.62 -0.84 2.30
C ARG A 54 -16.22 -1.63 3.54
N VAL A 55 -15.35 -2.63 3.41
CA VAL A 55 -14.83 -3.42 4.54
C VAL A 55 -14.08 -2.53 5.52
N MET A 56 -13.21 -1.63 5.04
CA MET A 56 -12.49 -0.67 5.89
C MET A 56 -13.43 0.30 6.62
N ARG A 57 -14.46 0.82 5.95
CA ARG A 57 -15.47 1.69 6.58
C ARG A 57 -16.23 0.94 7.67
N ALA A 58 -16.60 -0.32 7.44
CA ALA A 58 -17.26 -1.15 8.42
C ALA A 58 -16.37 -1.44 9.64
N ASP A 59 -15.08 -1.76 9.43
CA ASP A 59 -14.14 -1.97 10.53
C ASP A 59 -13.92 -0.68 11.35
N ARG A 60 -13.78 0.47 10.68
CA ARG A 60 -13.68 1.78 11.37
C ARG A 60 -14.90 2.10 12.21
N ARG A 61 -16.10 1.81 11.72
CA ARG A 61 -17.35 2.07 12.46
C ARG A 61 -17.45 1.16 13.70
N ARG A 62 -17.15 -0.13 13.56
CA ARG A 62 -17.13 -1.09 14.68
C ARG A 62 -16.09 -0.73 15.75
N ARG A 63 -14.92 -0.22 15.36
CA ARG A 63 -13.91 0.26 16.31
C ARG A 63 -14.38 1.48 17.10
N ARG A 64 -15.07 2.43 16.46
CA ARG A 64 -15.65 3.61 17.15
C ARG A 64 -16.74 3.22 18.15
N GLU A 65 -17.59 2.26 17.78
CA GLU A 65 -18.65 1.73 18.65
C GLU A 65 -18.07 0.98 19.87
N ALA A 66 -17.03 0.15 19.65
CA ALA A 66 -16.34 -0.55 20.72
C ALA A 66 -15.57 0.39 21.68
N GLU A 67 -15.03 1.50 21.16
CA GLU A 67 -14.36 2.54 21.96
C GLU A 67 -15.34 3.39 22.78
N ALA A 68 -16.55 3.63 22.27
CA ALA A 68 -17.61 4.33 23.00
C ALA A 68 -18.14 3.51 24.19
N ALA A 69 -18.09 2.17 24.08
CA ALA A 69 -18.54 1.23 25.12
C ALA A 69 -17.53 1.03 26.27
N LEU A 70 -16.32 1.60 26.19
CA LEU A 70 -15.31 1.49 27.25
C LEU A 70 -15.56 2.51 28.39
N PRO A 71 -15.42 2.09 29.67
CA PRO A 71 -15.52 2.97 30.83
C PRO A 71 -14.52 4.14 30.74
N PRO A 72 -14.87 5.35 31.21
CA PRO A 72 -14.07 6.56 31.03
C PRO A 72 -12.63 6.45 31.53
N GLU A 73 -12.36 5.62 32.55
CA GLU A 73 -11.03 5.37 33.13
C GLU A 73 -10.13 4.45 32.27
N ARG A 74 -10.71 3.61 31.41
CA ARG A 74 -9.99 2.76 30.45
C ARG A 74 -9.93 3.35 29.04
N ARG A 75 -10.50 4.54 28.83
CA ARG A 75 -10.33 5.26 27.57
C ARG A 75 -8.87 5.70 27.47
N PRO A 76 -8.17 5.40 26.38
CA PRO A 76 -6.77 5.78 26.24
C PRO A 76 -6.65 7.30 26.37
N ALA A 77 -5.90 7.75 27.38
CA ALA A 77 -5.64 9.14 27.67
C ALA A 77 -4.91 9.75 26.46
N ARG A 78 -5.65 10.46 25.61
CA ARG A 78 -5.11 11.21 24.47
C ARG A 78 -4.42 10.31 23.44
N ARG A 79 -5.14 9.98 22.35
CA ARG A 79 -4.49 9.49 21.12
C ARG A 79 -3.48 10.54 20.66
N VAL A 80 -2.20 10.36 20.98
CA VAL A 80 -1.13 10.89 20.12
C VAL A 80 -1.41 10.24 18.77
N PRO A 81 -1.73 11.00 17.72
CA PRO A 81 -1.94 10.40 16.41
C PRO A 81 -0.62 9.73 16.05
N ARG A 82 -0.55 8.38 16.08
CA ARG A 82 0.42 7.68 15.23
C ARG A 82 0.19 8.29 13.85
N ARG A 83 1.21 9.00 13.34
CA ARG A 83 1.11 9.88 12.16
C ARG A 83 0.15 9.26 11.14
N PRO A 84 -0.85 10.02 10.66
CA PRO A 84 -1.90 9.44 9.86
C PRO A 84 -1.29 8.80 8.61
N ILE A 85 -1.75 7.57 8.32
CA ILE A 85 -1.40 6.74 7.14
C ILE A 85 -1.56 7.53 5.81
N THR A 86 -2.22 8.68 5.83
CA THR A 86 -2.30 9.64 4.72
C THR A 86 -0.94 10.18 4.26
N PHE A 87 0.09 10.21 5.11
CA PHE A 87 1.43 10.63 4.70
C PHE A 87 2.06 9.64 3.71
N GLN A 88 1.86 8.35 3.98
CA GLN A 88 2.35 7.26 3.14
C GLN A 88 1.69 7.27 1.75
N LEU A 89 0.39 7.59 1.65
CA LEU A 89 -0.28 7.66 0.34
C LEU A 89 0.32 8.77 -0.56
N ARG A 90 0.59 9.96 0.01
CA ARG A 90 1.21 11.06 -0.75
C ARG A 90 2.63 10.74 -1.16
N GLU A 91 3.42 10.16 -0.26
CA GLU A 91 4.79 9.73 -0.56
C GLU A 91 4.82 8.62 -1.62
N THR A 92 3.95 7.61 -1.54
CA THR A 92 3.86 6.55 -2.55
C THR A 92 3.42 7.10 -3.90
N LEU A 93 2.43 8.01 -3.92
CA LEU A 93 1.97 8.63 -5.17
C LEU A 93 3.06 9.51 -5.80
N PHE A 94 3.82 10.24 -4.97
CA PHE A 94 4.96 11.02 -5.43
C PHE A 94 6.07 10.14 -6.02
N ALA A 95 6.45 9.07 -5.31
CA ALA A 95 7.44 8.11 -5.80
C ALA A 95 7.00 7.45 -7.11
N PHE A 96 5.73 7.07 -7.22
CA PHE A 96 5.14 6.56 -8.46
C PHE A 96 5.26 7.57 -9.60
N LEU A 97 4.91 8.83 -9.36
CA LEU A 97 4.92 9.86 -10.40
C LEU A 97 6.35 10.17 -10.89
N VAL A 98 7.32 10.19 -9.97
CA VAL A 98 8.75 10.34 -10.31
C VAL A 98 9.22 9.19 -11.18
N TRP A 99 8.97 7.94 -10.76
CA TRP A 99 9.36 6.77 -11.54
C TRP A 99 8.64 6.70 -12.89
N PHE A 100 7.37 7.10 -12.95
CA PHE A 100 6.61 7.16 -14.20
C PHE A 100 7.26 8.11 -15.20
N VAL A 101 7.56 9.34 -14.79
CA VAL A 101 8.22 10.33 -15.65
C VAL A 101 9.59 9.83 -16.12
N LEU A 102 10.38 9.24 -15.20
CA LEU A 102 11.70 8.71 -15.53
C LEU A 102 11.62 7.55 -16.54
N VAL A 103 10.70 6.61 -16.37
CA VAL A 103 10.56 5.48 -17.29
C VAL A 103 10.00 5.93 -18.64
N VAL A 104 9.02 6.84 -18.67
CA VAL A 104 8.52 7.42 -19.92
C VAL A 104 9.64 8.09 -20.70
N ALA A 105 10.43 8.95 -20.03
CA ALA A 105 11.56 9.63 -20.64
C ALA A 105 12.62 8.64 -21.13
N PHE A 106 13.02 7.68 -20.30
CA PHE A 106 14.00 6.67 -20.66
C PHE A 106 13.57 5.85 -21.88
N ASN A 107 12.33 5.35 -21.89
CA ASN A 107 11.81 4.58 -23.01
C ASN A 107 11.70 5.41 -24.30
N ALA A 108 11.37 6.71 -24.20
CA ALA A 108 11.27 7.60 -25.35
C ALA A 108 12.64 7.96 -25.93
N PHE A 109 13.60 8.32 -25.08
CA PHE A 109 14.90 8.85 -25.51
C PHE A 109 15.99 7.78 -25.70
N VAL A 110 15.96 6.70 -24.93
CA VAL A 110 17.00 5.66 -24.94
C VAL A 110 16.55 4.44 -25.73
N VAL A 111 15.33 3.95 -25.46
CA VAL A 111 14.85 2.69 -26.05
C VAL A 111 14.12 2.92 -27.39
N GLY A 112 13.65 4.14 -27.67
CA GLY A 112 12.93 4.48 -28.90
C GLY A 112 11.53 3.84 -28.99
N ILE A 113 10.90 3.55 -27.86
CA ILE A 113 9.56 2.94 -27.81
C ILE A 113 8.51 3.99 -28.18
N GLY A 114 7.61 3.63 -29.10
CA GLY A 114 6.47 4.46 -29.48
C GLY A 114 5.58 4.87 -28.30
N PRO A 115 4.84 5.98 -28.40
CA PRO A 115 4.16 6.61 -27.27
C PRO A 115 3.15 5.69 -26.56
N VAL A 116 2.41 4.88 -27.33
CA VAL A 116 1.41 3.95 -26.79
C VAL A 116 2.06 2.84 -25.94
N PRO A 117 2.95 1.99 -26.48
CA PRO A 117 3.63 0.95 -25.69
C PRO A 117 4.43 1.52 -24.51
N ASN A 118 4.99 2.72 -24.65
CA ASN A 118 5.74 3.39 -23.60
C ASN A 118 4.86 3.67 -22.35
N VAL A 119 3.65 4.20 -22.53
CA VAL A 119 2.73 4.46 -21.41
C VAL A 119 2.41 3.17 -20.65
N GLY A 120 2.18 2.07 -21.37
CA GLY A 120 1.92 0.76 -20.78
C GLY A 120 3.04 0.28 -19.87
N ILE A 121 4.26 0.27 -20.41
CA ILE A 121 5.47 -0.17 -19.71
C ILE A 121 5.79 0.76 -18.54
N ALA A 122 5.64 2.08 -18.73
CA ALA A 122 5.95 3.06 -17.72
C ALA A 122 5.03 2.97 -16.51
N VAL A 123 3.73 2.74 -16.68
CA VAL A 123 2.82 2.55 -15.54
C VAL A 123 3.21 1.31 -14.74
N PHE A 124 3.49 0.19 -15.41
CA PHE A 124 3.89 -1.05 -14.75
C PHE A 124 5.22 -0.90 -13.99
N ALA A 125 6.25 -0.40 -14.66
CA ALA A 125 7.57 -0.21 -14.07
C ALA A 125 7.54 0.79 -12.90
N ALA A 126 6.82 1.90 -13.06
CA ALA A 126 6.68 2.91 -12.00
C ALA A 126 5.98 2.35 -10.76
N PHE A 127 4.95 1.52 -10.94
CA PHE A 127 4.27 0.87 -9.83
C PHE A 127 5.21 -0.06 -9.05
N MET A 128 5.95 -0.91 -9.75
CA MET A 128 6.92 -1.83 -9.13
C MET A 128 8.02 -1.06 -8.39
N LEU A 129 8.60 -0.05 -9.04
CA LEU A 129 9.67 0.77 -8.47
C LEU A 129 9.22 1.60 -7.28
N ALA A 130 8.02 2.19 -7.34
CA ALA A 130 7.44 2.91 -6.20
C ALA A 130 7.18 1.97 -5.02
N THR A 131 6.65 0.77 -5.27
CA THR A 131 6.42 -0.23 -4.23
C THR A 131 7.73 -0.65 -3.57
N LEU A 132 8.76 -0.93 -4.36
CA LEU A 132 10.11 -1.25 -3.86
C LEU A 132 10.71 -0.10 -3.05
N THR A 133 10.58 1.13 -3.53
CA THR A 133 11.11 2.33 -2.87
C THR A 133 10.47 2.52 -1.49
N VAL A 134 9.14 2.42 -1.41
CA VAL A 134 8.40 2.59 -0.16
C VAL A 134 8.68 1.44 0.81
N THR A 135 8.71 0.21 0.31
CA THR A 135 8.98 -0.98 1.15
C THR A 135 10.42 -0.97 1.66
N GLY A 136 11.39 -0.61 0.82
CA GLY A 136 12.81 -0.47 1.19
C GLY A 136 13.02 0.60 2.26
N ARG A 137 12.38 1.77 2.13
CA ARG A 137 12.41 2.82 3.16
C ARG A 137 11.88 2.34 4.52
N HIS A 138 10.82 1.53 4.52
CA HIS A 138 10.29 0.96 5.75
C HIS A 138 11.22 -0.07 6.40
N MET A 139 11.91 -0.92 5.62
CA MET A 139 12.95 -1.80 6.18
C MET A 139 14.12 -1.01 6.77
N MET A 140 14.59 0.01 6.05
CA MET A 140 15.70 0.84 6.51
C MET A 140 15.38 1.54 7.83
N PHE A 141 14.15 2.06 8.01
CA PHE A 141 13.75 2.64 9.29
C PHE A 141 13.66 1.62 10.43
N ARG A 142 13.29 0.36 10.16
CA ARG A 142 13.30 -0.68 11.19
C ARG A 142 14.72 -1.06 11.58
N LEU A 143 15.64 -1.17 10.63
CA LEU A 143 17.05 -1.45 10.89
C LEU A 143 17.71 -0.36 11.75
N THR A 144 17.50 0.92 11.43
CA THR A 144 18.02 2.02 12.27
C THR A 144 17.36 2.09 13.65
N ALA A 145 16.08 1.71 13.77
CA ALA A 145 15.40 1.67 15.08
C ALA A 145 15.88 0.49 15.95
N GLU A 146 16.27 -0.62 15.32
CA GLU A 146 16.89 -1.77 15.99
C GLU A 146 18.33 -1.43 16.42
N GLU A 147 19.12 -0.74 15.60
CA GLU A 147 20.48 -0.27 15.96
C GLU A 147 20.51 0.73 17.12
N ASP A 148 19.55 1.66 17.19
CA ASP A 148 19.45 2.61 18.30
C ASP A 148 19.01 1.92 19.61
N SER A 149 18.27 0.81 19.52
CA SER A 149 17.88 0.02 20.69
C SER A 149 19.04 -0.80 21.27
N ASP A 150 19.95 -1.31 20.43
CA ASP A 150 21.14 -2.04 20.87
C ASP A 150 22.23 -1.12 21.44
N ARG A 151 22.35 0.12 20.95
CA ARG A 151 23.25 1.14 21.55
C ARG A 151 22.73 1.72 22.87
N GLY A 152 21.45 1.53 23.19
CA GLY A 152 20.81 2.01 24.41
C GLY A 152 20.78 0.99 25.57
N ALA A 153 21.26 -0.24 25.37
CA ALA A 153 21.28 -1.26 26.41
C ALA A 153 22.40 -0.97 27.43
N PRO A 154 22.10 -0.73 28.72
CA PRO A 154 23.14 -0.64 29.74
C PRO A 154 23.88 -1.98 29.83
N PRO A 155 25.21 -1.99 30.06
CA PRO A 155 25.97 -3.22 30.18
C PRO A 155 25.35 -4.12 31.27
N PRO A 156 25.38 -5.45 31.11
CA PRO A 156 24.84 -6.37 32.11
C PRO A 156 25.52 -6.06 33.44
N GLY A 157 24.72 -5.55 34.39
CA GLY A 157 25.18 -5.23 35.73
C GLY A 157 25.77 -6.48 36.40
N PRO A 158 26.74 -6.33 37.31
CA PRO A 158 27.41 -7.47 37.92
C PRO A 158 26.39 -8.34 38.65
N HIS A 159 26.32 -9.61 38.28
CA HIS A 159 25.64 -10.62 39.07
C HIS A 159 26.33 -10.72 40.43
N LEU A 160 25.72 -10.12 41.45
CA LEU A 160 26.05 -10.41 42.83
C LEU A 160 25.18 -11.59 43.27
N GLY A 161 25.85 -12.73 43.49
CA GLY A 161 25.30 -13.90 44.17
C GLY A 161 25.26 -13.72 45.68
#